data_AF-A0A379AM62-F1
#
_entry.id   AF-A0A379AM62-F1
#
_cell.length_a   1.000
_cell.length_b   1.000
_cell.length_c   1.000
_cell.angle_alpha   90.00
_cell.angle_beta   90.00
_cell.angle_gamma   90.00
#
_symmetry.space_group_name_H-M   'P 1'
#
loop_
_entity.id
_entity.type
_entity.pdbx_description
1 polymer ?
#
loop_
_entity_poly.entity_id
_entity_poly.type
_entity_poly.pdbx_seq_one_letter_code
_entity_poly.pdbx_strand_id
1 'polypeptide(L)'
;MLIIETLLMLRQEVRRWRQQGKRIALVPTMGNLHEGHLTLVDEARARGDIVIVSIFVNPMQFDRADDLARYPRTLQEDCEKLNRHQVDVVFAPLTC
;
A
#
# COMPACT_ATOMS: atom_id res chain seq x y z
N MET A 1 -4.80 -11.21 -1.22
CA MET A 1 -4.19 -9.90 -1.47
C MET A 1 -3.92 -9.74 -2.97
N LEU A 2 -4.42 -8.66 -3.60
CA LEU A 2 -4.09 -8.27 -4.97
C LEU A 2 -2.89 -7.34 -4.96
N ILE A 3 -2.03 -7.43 -5.97
CA ILE A 3 -0.95 -6.45 -6.21
C ILE A 3 -1.33 -5.67 -7.47
N ILE A 4 -1.42 -4.34 -7.35
CA ILE A 4 -1.85 -3.45 -8.42
C ILE A 4 -0.78 -2.38 -8.65
N GLU A 5 -0.35 -2.21 -9.89
CA GLU A 5 0.74 -1.28 -10.24
C GLU A 5 0.27 -0.07 -11.05
N THR A 6 -0.99 -0.07 -11.52
CA THR A 6 -1.52 1.01 -12.37
C THR A 6 -2.72 1.70 -11.75
N LEU A 7 -2.82 3.01 -12.00
CA LEU A 7 -3.97 3.82 -11.57
C LEU A 7 -5.29 3.34 -12.18
N LEU A 8 -5.26 2.83 -13.42
CA LEU A 8 -6.45 2.34 -14.10
C LEU A 8 -7.06 1.14 -13.36
N MET A 9 -6.23 0.14 -13.07
CA MET A 9 -6.65 -1.06 -12.34
C MET A 9 -7.11 -0.71 -10.92
N LEU A 10 -6.38 0.16 -10.20
CA LEU A 10 -6.78 0.60 -8.86
C LEU A 10 -8.15 1.29 -8.88
N ARG A 11 -8.37 2.21 -9.82
CA ARG A 11 -9.65 2.92 -9.96
C ARG A 11 -10.81 1.98 -10.28
N GLN A 12 -10.58 0.95 -11.09
CA GLN A 12 -11.60 -0.05 -11.41
C GLN A 12 -12.06 -0.79 -10.16
N GLU A 13 -11.13 -1.30 -9.35
CA GLU A 13 -11.44 -2.02 -8.12
C GLU A 13 -12.10 -1.12 -7.06
N VAL A 14 -11.58 0.10 -6.87
CA VAL A 14 -12.19 1.07 -5.94
C VAL A 14 -13.62 1.41 -6.34
N ARG A 15 -13.91 1.59 -7.63
CA ARG A 15 -15.28 1.83 -8.11
C ARG A 15 -16.19 0.64 -7.82
N ARG A 16 -15.71 -0.58 -8.09
CA ARG A 16 -16.44 -1.82 -7.82
C ARG A 16 -16.82 -1.94 -6.33
N TRP A 17 -15.87 -1.72 -5.42
CA TRP A 17 -16.15 -1.79 -3.98
C TRP A 17 -17.08 -0.68 -3.48
N ARG A 18 -16.94 0.54 -4.00
CA ARG A 18 -17.86 1.64 -3.67
C ARG A 18 -19.30 1.33 -4.13
N GLN A 19 -19.47 0.74 -5.31
CA GLN A 19 -20.80 0.29 -5.79
C GLN A 19 -21.41 -0.81 -4.92
N GLN A 20 -20.56 -1.62 -4.26
CA GLN A 20 -20.98 -2.64 -3.30
C GLN A 20 -21.24 -2.07 -1.89
N GLY A 21 -21.12 -0.75 -1.69
CA GLY A 21 -21.29 -0.11 -0.38
C GLY A 21 -20.17 -0.40 0.61
N LYS A 22 -19.02 -0.91 0.17
CA LYS A 22 -17.89 -1.23 1.06
C LYS A 22 -17.14 0.03 1.49
N ARG A 23 -16.76 0.07 2.76
CA ARG A 23 -15.85 1.06 3.33
C ARG A 23 -14.40 0.66 3.03
N ILE A 24 -13.64 1.59 2.48
CA ILE A 24 -12.25 1.38 2.09
C ILE A 24 -11.36 2.16 3.05
N ALA A 25 -10.43 1.46 3.72
CA ALA A 25 -9.37 2.05 4.52
C ALA A 25 -8.05 2.04 3.74
N LEU A 26 -7.27 3.11 3.87
CA LEU A 26 -5.99 3.28 3.18
C LEU A 26 -4.88 3.48 4.20
N VAL A 27 -3.80 2.73 4.06
CA VAL A 27 -2.55 2.93 4.79
C VAL A 27 -1.45 3.32 3.79
N PRO A 28 -1.09 4.61 3.70
CA PRO A 28 -0.04 5.05 2.79
C PRO A 28 1.35 4.80 3.39
N THR A 29 2.25 4.18 2.62
CA THR A 29 3.62 3.86 3.05
C THR A 29 4.63 4.07 1.91
N MET A 30 5.91 4.10 2.27
CA MET A 30 7.02 4.06 1.31
C MET A 30 7.67 2.67 1.19
N GLY A 31 7.08 1.63 1.78
CA GLY A 31 7.68 0.29 1.85
C GLY A 31 8.65 0.13 3.02
N ASN A 32 9.44 -0.95 2.99
CA ASN A 32 10.32 -1.37 4.09
C ASN A 32 9.57 -1.45 5.43
N LEU A 33 8.52 -2.26 5.43
CA LEU A 33 7.52 -2.33 6.48
C LEU A 33 8.08 -2.98 7.74
N HIS A 34 7.58 -2.50 8.88
CA HIS A 34 7.92 -2.96 10.23
C HIS A 34 6.65 -2.96 11.08
N GLU A 35 6.72 -3.46 12.32
CA GLU A 35 5.57 -3.61 13.23
C GLU A 35 4.67 -2.37 13.33
N GLY A 36 5.25 -1.17 13.46
CA GLY A 36 4.46 0.07 13.47
C GLY A 36 3.55 0.26 12.24
N HIS A 37 3.97 -0.16 11.05
CA HIS A 37 3.12 -0.14 9.85
C HIS A 37 2.01 -1.20 9.94
N LEU A 38 2.31 -2.37 10.48
CA LEU A 38 1.36 -3.47 10.62
C LEU A 38 0.27 -3.13 11.63
N THR A 39 0.61 -2.41 12.71
CA THR A 39 -0.39 -1.86 13.64
C THR A 39 -1.39 -0.92 12.94
N LEU A 40 -0.93 -0.11 11.98
CA LEU A 40 -1.84 0.73 11.18
C LEU A 40 -2.74 -0.10 10.26
N VAL A 41 -2.23 -1.21 9.74
CA VAL A 41 -3.02 -2.16 8.93
C VAL A 41 -4.10 -2.83 9.77
N ASP A 42 -3.77 -3.23 11.01
CA ASP A 42 -4.73 -3.84 11.93
C ASP A 42 -5.85 -2.84 12.29
N GLU A 43 -5.49 -1.58 12.57
CA GLU A 43 -6.47 -0.52 12.82
C GLU A 43 -7.33 -0.21 11.59
N ALA A 44 -6.72 -0.20 10.39
CA ALA A 44 -7.43 -0.02 9.14
C ALA A 44 -8.44 -1.16 8.89
N ARG A 45 -8.05 -2.40 9.22
CA ARG A 45 -8.93 -3.57 9.13
C ARG A 45 -10.12 -3.49 10.07
N ALA A 46 -9.93 -2.97 11.28
CA ALA A 46 -11.01 -2.77 12.23
C ALA A 46 -12.05 -1.72 11.74
N ARG A 47 -11.62 -0.78 10.89
CA ARG A 47 -12.44 0.36 10.43
C ARG A 47 -12.98 0.22 9.00
N GLY A 48 -12.40 -0.64 8.18
CA GLY A 48 -12.73 -0.77 6.76
C GLY A 48 -12.99 -2.22 6.33
N ASP A 49 -13.90 -2.38 5.38
CA ASP A 49 -14.21 -3.69 4.79
C ASP A 49 -13.14 -4.09 3.77
N ILE A 50 -12.48 -3.10 3.15
CA ILE A 50 -11.35 -3.26 2.24
C ILE A 50 -10.17 -2.45 2.76
N VAL A 51 -9.01 -3.07 2.94
CA VAL A 51 -7.76 -2.39 3.30
C VAL A 51 -6.84 -2.35 2.09
N ILE A 52 -6.45 -1.15 1.71
CA ILE A 52 -5.47 -0.88 0.67
C ILE A 52 -4.22 -0.34 1.36
N VAL A 53 -3.07 -0.93 1.07
CA VAL A 53 -1.77 -0.39 1.45
C VAL A 53 -1.07 0.11 0.20
N SER A 54 -0.66 1.39 0.17
CA SER A 54 0.18 1.87 -0.92
C SER A 54 1.65 1.77 -0.54
N ILE A 55 2.48 1.26 -1.44
CA ILE A 55 3.94 1.21 -1.30
C ILE A 55 4.52 2.05 -2.44
N PHE A 56 4.95 3.25 -2.11
CA PHE A 56 5.53 4.17 -3.09
C PHE A 56 6.59 5.06 -2.44
N VAL A 57 7.86 4.86 -2.81
CA VAL A 57 8.96 5.75 -2.41
C VAL A 57 8.81 7.04 -3.22
N ASN A 58 8.24 8.08 -2.61
CA ASN A 58 7.92 9.33 -3.30
C ASN A 58 9.16 10.22 -3.45
N PRO A 59 9.71 10.43 -4.67
CA PRO A 59 10.91 11.25 -4.87
C PRO A 59 10.77 12.69 -4.36
N MET A 60 9.55 13.23 -4.36
CA MET A 60 9.29 14.60 -3.91
C MET A 60 9.49 14.81 -2.41
N GLN A 61 9.60 13.72 -1.62
CA GLN A 61 9.81 13.76 -0.17
C GLN A 61 11.29 13.66 0.22
N PHE A 62 12.21 13.61 -0.76
CA PHE A 62 13.64 13.50 -0.52
C PHE A 62 14.37 14.78 -0.95
N ASP A 63 15.06 15.42 -0.01
CA ASP A 63 15.88 16.60 -0.28
C ASP A 63 17.20 16.26 -0.98
N ARG A 64 17.69 15.02 -0.78
CA ARG A 64 18.95 14.52 -1.34
C ARG A 64 18.70 13.32 -2.25
N ALA A 65 19.27 13.37 -3.46
CA ALA A 65 19.21 12.26 -4.40
C ALA A 65 19.85 10.97 -3.85
N ASP A 66 20.90 11.08 -3.03
CA ASP A 66 21.56 9.94 -2.40
C ASP A 66 20.63 9.20 -1.44
N ASP A 67 19.81 9.93 -0.69
CA ASP A 67 18.89 9.34 0.29
C ASP A 67 17.77 8.59 -0.43
N LEU A 68 17.25 9.15 -1.53
CA LEU A 68 16.30 8.47 -2.42
C LEU A 68 16.90 7.19 -3.03
N ALA A 69 18.16 7.25 -3.47
CA ALA A 69 18.85 6.12 -4.10
C ALA A 69 19.13 4.99 -3.11
N ARG A 70 19.41 5.32 -1.85
CA ARG A 70 19.71 4.35 -0.77
C ARG A 70 18.47 3.88 -0.02
N TYR A 71 17.31 4.48 -0.27
CA TYR A 71 16.09 4.09 0.44
C TYR A 71 15.76 2.61 0.17
N PRO A 72 15.56 1.79 1.22
CA PRO A 72 15.34 0.36 1.06
C PRO A 72 14.06 0.07 0.28
N ARG A 73 14.16 -0.83 -0.70
CA ARG A 73 13.02 -1.31 -1.50
C ARG A 73 12.90 -2.82 -1.34
N THR A 74 12.00 -3.26 -0.48
CA THR A 74 11.83 -4.66 -0.09
C THR A 74 10.41 -5.15 -0.40
N LEU A 75 9.89 -4.80 -1.59
CA LEU A 75 8.49 -5.03 -1.97
C LEU A 75 8.02 -6.49 -1.76
N GLN A 76 8.88 -7.48 -2.02
CA GLN A 76 8.54 -8.89 -1.80
C GLN A 76 8.31 -9.19 -0.31
N GLU A 77 9.24 -8.80 0.55
CA GLU A 77 9.13 -8.98 2.00
C GLU A 77 7.95 -8.20 2.59
N ASP A 78 7.71 -6.99 2.07
CA ASP A 78 6.56 -6.16 2.45
C ASP A 78 5.25 -6.87 2.10
N CYS A 79 5.13 -7.40 0.88
CA CYS A 79 3.96 -8.18 0.46
C CYS A 79 3.73 -9.42 1.34
N GLU A 80 4.79 -10.13 1.72
CA GLU A 80 4.68 -11.30 2.61
C GLU A 80 4.11 -10.93 3.98
N LYS A 81 4.59 -9.82 4.58
CA LYS A 81 4.07 -9.29 5.85
C LYS A 81 2.60 -8.88 5.71
N LEU A 82 2.26 -8.10 4.67
CA LEU A 82 0.90 -7.61 4.44
C LEU A 82 -0.10 -8.73 4.17
N ASN A 83 0.33 -9.80 3.50
CA ASN A 83 -0.53 -10.96 3.26
C ASN A 83 -0.91 -11.68 4.57
N ARG A 84 0.01 -11.73 5.56
CA ARG A 84 -0.29 -12.28 6.90
C ARG A 84 -1.29 -11.42 7.68
N HIS A 85 -1.29 -10.10 7.46
CA HIS A 85 -2.26 -9.16 8.03
C HIS A 85 -3.55 -9.00 7.18
N GLN A 86 -3.80 -9.95 6.28
CA GLN A 86 -5.03 -10.02 5.49
C GLN A 86 -5.32 -8.75 4.67
N VAL A 87 -4.30 -8.06 4.16
CA VAL A 87 -4.50 -6.91 3.27
C VAL A 87 -5.20 -7.33 1.98
N ASP A 88 -6.16 -6.52 1.53
CA ASP A 88 -6.90 -6.81 0.30
C ASP A 88 -6.09 -6.41 -0.93
N VAL A 89 -5.45 -5.24 -0.89
CA VAL A 89 -4.70 -4.67 -2.02
C VAL A 89 -3.39 -4.05 -1.56
N VAL A 90 -2.31 -4.38 -2.26
CA VAL A 90 -1.08 -3.59 -2.29
C VAL A 90 -1.07 -2.79 -3.59
N PHE A 91 -1.05 -1.46 -3.47
CA PHE A 91 -0.85 -0.57 -4.60
C PHE A 91 0.62 -0.16 -4.67
N ALA A 92 1.34 -0.70 -5.64
CA ALA A 92 2.78 -0.49 -5.83
C ALA A 92 3.06 0.05 -7.24
N PRO A 93 2.78 1.35 -7.50
CA PRO A 93 3.01 1.93 -8.81
C PRO A 93 4.50 2.04 -9.11
N LEU A 94 4.87 1.73 -10.35
CA LEU A 94 6.22 1.97 -10.85
C LEU A 94 6.37 3.46 -11.19
N THR A 95 7.46 4.07 -10.74
CA THR A 95 7.93 5.34 -11.32
C THR A 95 8.49 5.04 -12.71
N CYS A 96 7.84 5.55 -13.75
CA CYS A 96 8.37 5.54 -15.11
C CYS A 96 9.69 6.29 -15.21
#